data_AF-A0A914NME2-F1
#
_entry.id   AF-A0A914NME2-F1
#
_cell.length_a   1.000
_cell.length_b   1.000
_cell.length_c   1.000
_cell.angle_alpha   90.00
_cell.angle_beta   90.00
_cell.angle_gamma   90.00
#
_symmetry.space_group_name_H-M   'P 1'
#
loop_
_entity.id
_entity.type
_entity.pdbx_description
1 polymer ?
#
loop_
_entity_poly.entity_id
_entity_poly.type
_entity_poly.pdbx_seq_one_letter_code
_entity_poly.pdbx_strand_id
1 'polypeptide(L)'
;MKHLHHSDDFNFDIELAVSIKPKESNVDYTLSKTNFKYLYWTIKQQLAHHASNGCNIRPGDLMGSGTISGPTPDSLGCLLELSWRGQNPVKLGDSGQTRKFLVDGDEVAIK
;
A
#
# COMPACT_ATOMS: atom_id res chain seq x y z
N MET A 1 -0.11 -25.97 -0.93
CA MET A 1 -0.21 -26.75 0.33
C MET A 1 -1.67 -26.75 0.76
N LYS A 2 -2.25 -27.90 1.13
CA LYS A 2 -3.71 -28.01 1.38
C LYS A 2 -4.24 -27.04 2.45
N HIS A 3 -3.45 -26.70 3.46
CA HIS A 3 -3.88 -25.82 4.57
C HIS A 3 -4.10 -24.35 4.17
N LEU A 4 -3.72 -23.94 2.95
CA LEU A 4 -3.93 -22.57 2.43
C LEU A 4 -5.08 -22.51 1.42
N HIS A 5 -5.75 -23.62 1.13
CA HIS A 5 -6.85 -23.66 0.17
C HIS A 5 -8.16 -23.26 0.86
N HIS A 6 -8.89 -22.32 0.28
CA HIS A 6 -10.29 -22.02 0.60
C HIS A 6 -11.04 -21.75 -0.71
N SER A 7 -12.34 -22.03 -0.75
CA SER A 7 -13.15 -21.97 -1.98
C SER A 7 -14.05 -20.75 -2.07
N ASP A 8 -14.18 -20.00 -0.98
CA ASP A 8 -14.97 -18.78 -0.92
C ASP A 8 -14.16 -17.54 -1.28
N ASP A 9 -14.82 -16.54 -1.84
CA ASP A 9 -14.21 -15.24 -2.14
C ASP A 9 -13.91 -14.49 -0.84
N PHE A 10 -12.64 -14.13 -0.64
CA PHE A 10 -12.19 -13.46 0.58
C PHE A 10 -11.23 -12.30 0.31
N ASN A 11 -11.40 -11.65 -0.84
CA ASN A 11 -10.82 -10.35 -1.16
C ASN A 11 -11.90 -9.28 -0.94
N PHE A 12 -11.47 -8.08 -0.55
CA PHE A 12 -12.36 -6.98 -0.24
C PHE A 12 -12.14 -5.84 -1.22
N ASP A 13 -13.23 -5.33 -1.79
CA ASP A 13 -13.19 -4.13 -2.64
C ASP A 13 -13.11 -2.89 -1.75
N ILE A 14 -11.88 -2.47 -1.46
CA ILE A 14 -11.59 -1.30 -0.63
C ILE A 14 -10.69 -0.40 -1.46
N GLU A 15 -11.24 0.72 -1.92
CA GLU A 15 -10.49 1.76 -2.60
C GLU A 15 -9.53 2.41 -1.62
N LEU A 16 -8.29 2.63 -2.06
CA LEU A 16 -7.23 3.22 -1.25
C LEU A 16 -6.56 4.32 -2.06
N ALA A 17 -6.27 5.43 -1.40
CA ALA A 17 -5.51 6.54 -1.97
C ALA A 17 -4.38 6.96 -1.03
N VAL A 18 -3.25 7.36 -1.62
CA VAL A 18 -2.13 7.96 -0.87
C VAL A 18 -1.85 9.34 -1.44
N SER A 19 -1.73 10.34 -0.56
CA SER A 19 -1.37 11.71 -0.91
C SER A 19 -0.17 12.21 -0.12
N ILE A 20 0.58 13.15 -0.73
CA ILE A 20 1.62 13.92 -0.07
C ILE A 20 1.25 15.40 -0.07
N LYS A 21 1.40 16.05 1.09
CA LYS A 21 1.34 17.51 1.24
C LYS A 21 2.71 18.03 1.65
N PRO A 22 3.42 18.75 0.75
CA PRO A 22 4.66 19.43 1.10
C PRO A 22 4.43 20.48 2.20
N LYS A 23 5.45 20.72 3.03
CA LYS A 23 5.39 21.67 4.16
C LYS A 23 4.80 23.05 3.84
N GLU A 24 5.18 23.62 2.69
CA GLU A 24 4.76 24.96 2.27
C GLU A 24 3.46 24.94 1.43
N SER A 25 2.83 23.77 1.25
CA SER A 25 1.63 23.56 0.45
C SER A 25 0.41 23.39 1.34
N ASN A 26 -0.70 24.02 0.94
CA ASN A 26 -2.04 23.73 1.49
C ASN A 26 -2.83 22.73 0.63
N VAL A 27 -2.17 22.09 -0.33
CA VAL A 27 -2.76 21.14 -1.28
C VAL A 27 -2.16 19.75 -1.06
N ASP A 28 -3.04 18.75 -0.94
CA ASP A 28 -2.71 17.33 -0.98
C ASP A 28 -2.54 16.87 -2.43
N TYR A 29 -1.37 16.34 -2.79
CA TYR A 29 -1.14 15.73 -4.10
C TYR A 29 -1.32 14.21 -4.01
N THR A 30 -2.35 13.68 -4.68
CA THR A 30 -2.55 12.22 -4.75
C THR A 30 -1.46 11.59 -5.61
N LEU A 31 -0.76 10.60 -5.06
CA LEU A 31 0.33 9.89 -5.74
C LEU A 31 -0.10 8.51 -6.24
N SER A 32 -0.98 7.85 -5.51
CA SER A 32 -1.38 6.48 -5.80
C SER A 32 -2.86 6.29 -5.51
N LYS A 33 -3.55 5.60 -6.40
CA LYS A 33 -4.91 5.08 -6.19
C LYS A 33 -4.89 3.60 -6.49
N THR A 34 -5.18 2.78 -5.49
CA THR A 34 -5.12 1.32 -5.59
C THR A 34 -6.33 0.70 -4.90
N ASN A 35 -6.33 -0.62 -4.79
CA ASN A 35 -7.42 -1.33 -4.14
C ASN A 35 -6.92 -2.57 -3.40
N PHE A 36 -7.47 -2.80 -2.20
CA PHE A 36 -7.13 -3.97 -1.37
C PHE A 36 -7.42 -5.30 -2.08
N LYS A 37 -8.36 -5.34 -3.03
CA LYS A 37 -8.70 -6.55 -3.79
C LYS A 37 -7.55 -7.12 -4.61
N TYR A 38 -6.51 -6.32 -4.90
CA TYR A 38 -5.34 -6.78 -5.66
C TYR A 38 -4.38 -7.67 -4.85
N LEU A 39 -4.57 -7.83 -3.54
CA LEU A 39 -3.74 -8.74 -2.75
C LEU A 39 -3.89 -10.18 -3.24
N TYR A 40 -2.75 -10.80 -3.55
CA TYR A 40 -2.69 -12.18 -4.02
C TYR A 40 -3.06 -13.19 -2.92
N TRP A 41 -2.66 -12.92 -1.68
CA TRP A 41 -2.96 -13.75 -0.52
C TRP A 41 -4.06 -13.10 0.33
N THR A 42 -5.10 -13.86 0.65
CA THR A 42 -6.21 -13.37 1.48
C THR A 42 -5.80 -13.30 2.95
N ILE A 43 -6.55 -12.53 3.76
CA ILE A 43 -6.34 -12.44 5.21
C ILE A 43 -6.44 -13.84 5.86
N LYS A 44 -7.33 -14.71 5.35
CA LYS A 44 -7.45 -16.11 5.80
C LYS A 44 -6.14 -16.87 5.62
N GLN A 45 -5.52 -16.75 4.45
CA GLN A 45 -4.29 -17.46 4.13
C GLN A 45 -3.11 -16.92 4.93
N GLN A 46 -3.03 -15.59 5.10
CA GLN A 46 -2.02 -14.94 5.94
C GLN A 46 -2.10 -15.46 7.38
N LEU A 47 -3.30 -15.48 7.96
CA LEU A 47 -3.54 -15.95 9.32
C LEU A 47 -3.25 -17.45 9.48
N ALA A 48 -3.77 -18.28 8.56
CA ALA A 48 -3.55 -19.73 8.57
C ALA A 48 -2.06 -20.07 8.46
N HIS A 49 -1.32 -19.35 7.62
CA HIS A 49 0.11 -19.55 7.49
C HIS A 49 0.86 -19.12 8.76
N HIS A 50 0.52 -17.97 9.34
CA HIS A 50 1.16 -17.46 10.56
C HIS A 50 1.04 -18.46 11.71
N ALA A 51 -0.14 -19.05 11.93
CA ALA A 51 -0.38 -20.01 13.01
C ALA A 51 0.10 -21.45 12.69
N SER A 52 0.54 -21.74 11.46
CA SER A 52 0.77 -23.11 10.98
C SER A 52 1.85 -23.89 11.73
N ASN A 53 2.80 -23.20 12.37
CA ASN A 53 3.89 -23.80 13.15
C ASN A 53 3.61 -23.81 14.67
N GLY A 54 2.41 -23.43 15.10
CA GLY A 54 2.07 -23.28 16.52
C GLY A 54 2.32 -21.88 17.10
N CYS A 55 2.63 -20.87 16.26
CA CYS A 55 2.68 -19.48 16.70
C CYS A 55 1.33 -19.06 17.30
N ASN A 56 1.35 -18.51 18.51
CA ASN A 56 0.15 -18.06 19.21
C ASN A 56 -0.26 -16.66 18.74
N ILE A 57 -1.56 -16.48 18.48
CA ILE A 57 -2.16 -15.19 18.11
C ILE A 57 -3.07 -14.74 19.24
N ARG A 58 -2.99 -13.47 19.60
CA ARG A 58 -3.68 -12.87 20.75
C ARG A 58 -4.63 -11.76 20.30
N PRO A 59 -5.70 -11.51 21.07
CA PRO A 59 -6.54 -10.34 20.85
C PRO A 59 -5.69 -9.04 20.86
N GLY A 60 -5.87 -8.22 19.83
CA GLY A 60 -5.13 -6.98 19.65
C GLY A 60 -3.85 -7.10 18.82
N ASP A 61 -3.43 -8.29 18.41
CA ASP A 61 -2.33 -8.44 17.44
C ASP A 61 -2.72 -7.79 16.09
N LEU A 62 -1.76 -7.07 15.48
CA LEU A 62 -1.94 -6.39 14.20
C LEU A 62 -1.15 -7.12 13.10
N MET A 63 -1.82 -7.40 11.98
CA MET A 63 -1.25 -8.10 10.83
C MET A 63 -1.27 -7.16 9.62
N GLY A 64 -0.09 -6.80 9.11
CA GLY A 64 0.02 -5.99 7.90
C GLY A 64 -0.17 -6.82 6.64
N SER A 65 -0.86 -6.27 5.64
CA SER A 65 -1.02 -6.91 4.32
C SER A 65 0.27 -7.00 3.51
N GLY A 66 1.25 -6.17 3.86
CA GLY A 66 2.32 -5.76 2.95
C GLY A 66 1.90 -4.57 2.09
N THR A 67 2.84 -4.04 1.32
CA THR A 67 2.61 -2.94 0.37
C THR A 67 1.58 -3.35 -0.67
N ILE A 68 0.55 -2.52 -0.87
CA ILE A 68 -0.53 -2.77 -1.83
C ILE A 68 -0.22 -2.04 -3.13
N SER A 69 0.16 -2.79 -4.16
CA SER A 69 0.41 -2.28 -5.51
C SER A 69 -0.59 -2.90 -6.48
N GLY A 70 -1.29 -2.05 -7.23
CA GLY A 70 -2.19 -2.48 -8.29
C GLY A 70 -1.44 -2.73 -9.61
N PRO A 71 -2.18 -3.04 -10.68
CA PRO A 71 -1.59 -3.40 -11.98
C PRO A 71 -1.09 -2.20 -12.79
N THR A 72 -1.38 -0.97 -12.38
CA THR A 72 -1.05 0.25 -13.13
C THR A 72 0.06 1.06 -12.45
N PRO A 73 0.86 1.85 -13.19
CA PRO A 73 1.91 2.67 -12.59
C PRO A 73 1.44 3.66 -11.52
N ASP A 74 0.21 4.18 -11.63
CA ASP A 74 -0.44 5.10 -10.69
C ASP A 74 -1.17 4.39 -9.52
N SER A 75 -1.03 3.06 -9.40
CA SER A 75 -1.57 2.26 -8.30
C SER A 75 -0.50 1.56 -7.47
N LEU A 76 0.78 1.91 -7.65
CA LEU A 76 1.90 1.36 -6.90
C LEU A 76 1.93 1.90 -5.46
N GLY A 77 2.28 1.04 -4.50
CA GLY A 77 2.04 1.29 -3.07
C GLY A 77 3.16 2.02 -2.32
N CYS A 78 4.31 2.28 -2.95
CA CYS A 78 5.36 3.08 -2.31
C CYS A 78 6.17 3.93 -3.29
N LEU A 79 6.87 4.94 -2.76
CA LEU A 79 7.73 5.83 -3.55
C LEU A 79 8.90 5.10 -4.21
N LEU A 80 9.38 3.99 -3.66
CA LEU A 80 10.41 3.17 -4.30
C LEU A 80 9.93 2.62 -5.65
N GLU A 81 8.69 2.16 -5.70
CA GLU A 81 8.05 1.64 -6.90
C GLU A 81 7.67 2.78 -7.85
N LEU A 82 6.94 3.79 -7.35
CA LEU A 82 6.49 4.95 -8.13
C LEU A 82 7.65 5.70 -8.79
N SER A 83 8.77 5.84 -8.08
CA SER A 83 9.93 6.56 -8.61
C SER A 83 10.94 5.67 -9.36
N TRP A 84 10.68 4.37 -9.44
CA TRP A 84 11.61 3.37 -9.96
C TRP A 84 13.01 3.50 -9.35
N ARG A 85 13.11 3.35 -8.02
CA ARG A 85 14.35 3.55 -7.26
C ARG A 85 14.98 4.93 -7.47
N GLY A 86 14.13 5.96 -7.62
CA GLY A 86 14.56 7.35 -7.83
C GLY A 86 15.08 7.67 -9.23
N GLN A 87 14.96 6.75 -10.19
CA GLN A 87 15.32 7.00 -11.60
C GLN A 87 14.29 7.91 -12.28
N ASN A 88 13.02 7.77 -11.90
CA ASN A 88 11.90 8.52 -12.46
C ASN A 88 11.23 9.37 -11.37
N PRO A 89 11.53 10.67 -11.24
CA PRO A 89 10.88 11.51 -10.23
C PRO A 89 9.36 11.55 -10.41
N VAL A 90 8.61 11.38 -9.32
CA VAL A 90 7.15 11.49 -9.26
C VAL A 90 6.78 12.98 -9.23
N LYS A 91 5.91 13.42 -10.15
CA LYS A 91 5.44 14.83 -10.20
C LYS A 91 4.33 15.06 -9.18
N LEU A 92 4.37 16.20 -8.49
CA LEU A 92 3.33 16.62 -7.56
C LEU A 92 2.33 17.54 -8.26
N GLY A 93 1.37 16.96 -8.99
CA GLY A 93 0.41 17.70 -9.82
C GLY A 93 1.10 18.73 -10.73
N ASP A 94 0.50 19.92 -10.81
CA ASP A 94 1.02 21.03 -11.62
C ASP A 94 1.94 21.99 -10.84
N SER A 95 2.39 21.62 -9.64
CA SER A 95 3.22 22.48 -8.77
C SER A 95 4.65 22.70 -9.28
N GLY A 96 5.08 21.94 -10.29
CA GLY A 96 6.49 21.86 -10.72
C GLY A 96 7.41 21.10 -9.75
N GLN A 97 6.92 20.71 -8.56
CA GLN A 97 7.70 19.94 -7.60
C GLN A 97 7.70 18.44 -7.96
N THR A 98 8.74 17.74 -7.52
CA THR A 98 8.86 16.28 -7.67
C THR A 98 9.32 15.61 -6.39
N ARG A 99 9.12 14.29 -6.30
CA ARG A 99 9.64 13.43 -5.25
C ARG A 99 10.28 12.18 -5.84
N LYS A 100 11.39 11.75 -5.24
CA LYS A 100 11.94 10.41 -5.40
C LYS A 100 11.62 9.58 -4.16
N PHE A 101 11.88 10.19 -3.00
CA PHE A 101 11.51 9.75 -1.67
C PHE A 101 10.91 10.94 -0.92
N LEU A 102 10.46 10.70 0.32
CA LEU A 102 10.01 11.76 1.21
C LEU A 102 11.13 12.74 1.51
N VAL A 103 10.78 14.01 1.67
CA VAL A 103 11.67 15.04 2.22
C VAL A 103 11.11 15.56 3.54
N ASP A 104 11.96 16.20 4.34
CA ASP A 104 11.57 16.75 5.63
C ASP A 104 10.36 17.70 5.49
N GLY A 105 9.35 17.46 6.31
CA GLY A 105 8.10 18.23 6.32
C GLY A 105 7.05 17.79 5.31
N ASP A 106 7.28 16.74 4.52
CA ASP A 106 6.20 16.09 3.78
C ASP A 106 5.23 15.40 4.77
N GLU A 107 3.93 15.68 4.64
CA GLU A 107 2.87 14.95 5.32
C GLU A 107 2.28 13.91 4.37
N VAL A 108 2.15 12.66 4.84
CA VAL A 108 1.59 11.55 4.07
C VAL A 108 0.23 11.17 4.67
N ALA A 109 -0.79 11.07 3.82
CA ALA A 109 -2.11 10.60 4.22
C ALA A 109 -2.53 9.39 3.38
N ILE A 110 -3.02 8.36 4.06
CA ILE A 110 -3.67 7.18 3.46
C ILE A 110 -5.17 7.35 3.70
N LYS A 111 -5.97 7.22 2.65
CA LYS A 111 -7.43 7.42 2.67
C LYS A 111 -8.14 6.23 2.04
#